data_AF-M3I9Q8-F1
#
_entry.id   AF-M3I9Q8-F1
#
_cell.length_a   1.000
_cell.length_b   1.000
_cell.length_c   1.000
_cell.angle_alpha   90.00
_cell.angle_beta   90.00
_cell.angle_gamma   90.00
#
_symmetry.space_group_name_H-M   'P 1'
#
loop_
_entity.id
_entity.type
_entity.pdbx_description
1 polymer ?
#
loop_
_entity_poly.entity_id
_entity_poly.type
_entity_poly.pdbx_seq_one_letter_code
_entity_poly.pdbx_strand_id
1 'polypeptide(L)'
;MKDTIEEEKRKQRLKQLFAISRKIGYSKEALQEISSSIGMGERLSFLSESQIQRILNSLKQGHPEAFKRSEERDKKRSIPKSQLFSIPSADQKGMIEFLISQVNKIAPYKITLESMAQKTFKIPSEKLSFHQYQSIIEALKSMKSRFEKETNLRNSS
;
A
#
# COMPACT_ATOMS: atom_id res chain seq x y z
N MET A 1 38.26 -1.92 15.39
CA MET A 1 37.57 -1.11 14.36
C MET A 1 37.56 -1.76 12.98
N LYS A 2 38.60 -2.52 12.57
CA LYS A 2 38.59 -3.26 11.29
C LYS A 2 37.60 -4.43 11.30
N ASP A 3 37.53 -5.19 12.39
CA ASP A 3 36.68 -6.38 12.50
C ASP A 3 35.18 -6.06 12.40
N THR A 4 34.76 -4.92 12.94
CA THR A 4 33.37 -4.44 12.86
C THR A 4 32.94 -4.06 11.45
N ILE A 5 33.85 -3.51 10.63
CA ILE A 5 33.55 -3.13 9.24
C ILE A 5 33.45 -4.39 8.36
N GLU A 6 34.34 -5.36 8.59
CA GLU A 6 34.34 -6.63 7.88
C GLU A 6 33.09 -7.46 8.21
N GLU A 7 32.67 -7.47 9.47
CA GLU A 7 31.46 -8.17 9.90
C GLU A 7 30.19 -7.57 9.30
N GLU A 8 30.09 -6.24 9.22
CA GLU A 8 28.94 -5.57 8.59
C GLU A 8 28.88 -5.82 7.08
N LYS A 9 30.03 -5.80 6.39
CA LYS A 9 30.11 -6.20 4.97
C LYS A 9 29.66 -7.64 4.76
N ARG A 10 30.13 -8.56 5.61
CA ARG A 10 29.70 -9.97 5.58
C ARG A 10 28.19 -10.11 5.75
N LYS A 11 27.60 -9.43 6.74
CA LYS A 11 26.14 -9.42 6.96
C LYS A 11 25.38 -8.88 5.74
N GLN A 12 25.88 -7.79 5.14
CA GLN A 12 25.28 -7.21 3.94
C GLN A 12 25.31 -8.19 2.75
N ARG A 13 26.44 -8.86 2.53
CA ARG A 13 26.58 -9.90 1.49
C ARG A 13 25.67 -11.10 1.75
N LEU A 14 25.54 -11.53 3.00
CA LEU A 14 24.65 -12.62 3.37
C LEU A 14 23.18 -12.28 3.08
N LYS A 15 22.75 -11.04 3.41
CA LYS A 15 21.41 -10.54 3.03
C LYS A 15 21.21 -10.56 1.51
N GLN A 16 22.23 -10.15 0.75
CA GLN A 16 22.20 -10.18 -0.71
C GLN A 16 22.01 -11.61 -1.25
N LEU A 17 22.72 -12.59 -0.68
CA LEU A 17 22.60 -14.01 -1.05
C LEU A 17 21.18 -14.55 -0.83
N PHE A 18 20.56 -14.24 0.31
CA PHE A 18 19.17 -14.63 0.58
C PHE A 18 18.16 -13.92 -0.33
N ALA A 19 18.39 -12.65 -0.67
CA ALA A 19 17.52 -11.93 -1.59
C ALA A 19 17.56 -12.53 -3.01
N ILE A 20 18.74 -12.91 -3.49
CA ILE A 20 18.94 -13.44 -4.83
C ILE A 20 18.43 -14.89 -4.93
N SER A 21 18.73 -15.74 -3.96
CA SER A 21 18.17 -17.10 -3.91
C SER A 21 16.65 -17.10 -3.95
N ARG A 22 16.01 -16.20 -3.20
CA ARG A 22 14.55 -16.03 -3.26
C ARG A 22 14.04 -15.61 -4.64
N LYS A 23 14.77 -14.76 -5.36
CA LYS A 23 14.42 -14.41 -6.75
C LYS A 23 14.54 -15.59 -7.71
N ILE A 24 15.48 -16.49 -7.46
CA ILE A 24 15.72 -17.71 -8.25
C ILE A 24 14.74 -18.83 -7.87
N GLY A 25 14.06 -18.71 -6.73
CA GLY A 25 13.16 -19.74 -6.20
C GLY A 25 13.85 -20.82 -5.36
N TYR A 26 15.10 -20.59 -4.95
CA TYR A 26 15.84 -21.52 -4.11
C TYR A 26 15.42 -21.41 -2.63
N SER A 27 15.23 -22.56 -2.00
CA SER A 27 15.06 -22.65 -0.56
C SER A 27 16.40 -22.47 0.16
N LYS A 28 16.35 -22.34 1.49
CA LYS A 28 17.56 -22.23 2.32
C LYS A 28 18.39 -23.51 2.26
N GLU A 29 17.73 -24.65 2.17
CA GLU A 29 18.30 -25.99 2.09
C GLU A 29 19.05 -26.15 0.76
N ALA A 30 18.46 -25.71 -0.35
CA ALA A 30 19.11 -25.69 -1.66
C ALA A 30 20.38 -24.80 -1.65
N LEU A 31 20.35 -23.67 -0.95
CA LEU A 31 21.55 -22.84 -0.77
C LEU A 31 22.62 -23.52 0.10
N GLN A 32 22.23 -24.27 1.12
CA GLN A 32 23.17 -25.03 1.95
C GLN A 32 23.83 -26.15 1.15
N GLU A 33 23.05 -26.86 0.33
CA GLU A 33 23.58 -27.87 -0.59
C GLU A 33 24.58 -27.28 -1.59
N ILE A 34 24.26 -26.12 -2.17
CA ILE A 34 25.18 -25.39 -3.05
C ILE A 34 26.46 -24.98 -2.30
N SER A 35 26.33 -24.45 -1.08
CA SER A 35 27.47 -24.11 -0.23
C SER A 35 28.36 -25.33 0.02
N SER A 36 27.76 -26.45 0.44
CA SER A 36 28.46 -27.71 0.71
C SER A 36 29.12 -28.29 -0.53
N SER A 37 28.46 -28.24 -1.70
CA SER A 37 28.99 -28.75 -2.97
C SER A 37 30.23 -27.99 -3.46
N ILE A 38 30.38 -26.72 -3.05
CA ILE A 38 31.54 -25.87 -3.36
C ILE A 38 32.60 -25.94 -2.23
N GLY A 39 32.46 -26.88 -1.30
CA GLY A 39 33.38 -27.09 -0.18
C GLY A 39 33.30 -25.98 0.87
N MET A 40 32.18 -25.27 0.95
CA MET A 40 31.94 -24.20 1.93
C MET A 40 31.01 -24.72 3.03
N GLY A 41 31.33 -24.41 4.28
CA GLY A 41 30.76 -25.05 5.46
C GLY A 41 29.23 -25.21 5.46
N GLU A 42 28.73 -26.19 6.21
CA GLU A 42 27.33 -26.65 6.23
C GLU A 42 26.31 -25.55 6.60
N ARG A 43 26.76 -24.49 7.27
CA ARG A 43 25.90 -23.38 7.72
C ARG A 43 26.31 -22.07 7.08
N LEU A 44 25.38 -21.51 6.29
CA LEU A 44 25.51 -20.20 5.62
C LEU A 44 25.85 -19.05 6.58
N SER A 45 25.49 -19.17 7.87
CA SER A 45 25.76 -18.17 8.91
C SER A 45 27.24 -18.02 9.25
N PHE A 46 28.05 -19.07 9.05
CA PHE A 46 29.48 -19.11 9.36
C PHE A 46 30.36 -18.79 8.16
N LEU A 47 29.78 -18.51 7.00
CA LEU A 47 30.56 -18.15 5.83
C LEU A 47 31.21 -16.78 5.99
N SER A 48 32.47 -16.69 5.60
CA SER A 48 33.21 -15.43 5.46
C SER A 48 32.66 -14.61 4.28
N GLU A 49 33.00 -13.33 4.23
CA GLU A 49 32.57 -12.46 3.12
C GLU A 49 33.00 -13.02 1.75
N SER A 50 34.25 -13.50 1.65
CA SER A 50 34.82 -14.04 0.41
C SER A 50 34.12 -15.33 -0.03
N GLN A 51 33.72 -16.17 0.92
CA GLN A 51 32.93 -17.38 0.66
C GLN A 51 31.54 -17.01 0.13
N ILE A 52 30.84 -16.07 0.77
CA ILE A 52 29.54 -15.59 0.31
C ILE A 52 29.64 -14.99 -1.09
N GLN A 53 30.70 -14.23 -1.37
CA GLN A 53 30.92 -13.62 -2.68
C GLN A 53 31.17 -14.66 -3.79
N ARG A 54 31.86 -15.76 -3.48
CA ARG A 54 32.05 -16.88 -4.43
C ARG A 54 30.71 -17.56 -4.77
N ILE A 55 29.86 -17.80 -3.78
CA ILE A 55 28.51 -18.36 -4.01
C ILE A 55 27.69 -17.41 -4.89
N LEU A 56 27.72 -16.10 -4.59
CA LEU A 56 27.05 -15.09 -5.41
C LEU A 56 27.55 -15.09 -6.87
N ASN A 57 28.86 -15.25 -7.08
CA ASN A 57 29.42 -15.32 -8.43
C ASN A 57 28.95 -16.57 -9.18
N SER A 58 28.91 -17.72 -8.51
CA SER A 58 28.37 -18.96 -9.09
C SER A 58 26.89 -18.82 -9.46
N LEU A 59 26.08 -18.24 -8.56
CA LEU A 59 24.67 -17.97 -8.84
C LEU A 59 24.50 -16.98 -9.99
N LYS A 60 25.40 -15.99 -10.13
CA LYS A 60 25.35 -15.02 -11.23
C LYS A 60 25.64 -15.65 -12.58
N GLN A 61 26.52 -16.66 -12.63
CA GLN A 61 26.80 -17.41 -13.86
C GLN A 61 25.60 -18.27 -14.28
N GLY A 62 24.93 -18.93 -13.33
CA GLY A 62 23.76 -19.77 -13.63
C GLY A 62 22.46 -18.99 -13.85
N HIS A 63 22.30 -17.87 -13.16
CA HIS A 63 21.05 -17.09 -13.11
C HIS A 63 21.31 -15.59 -13.30
N PRO A 64 21.87 -15.15 -14.43
CA PRO A 64 22.23 -13.74 -14.65
C PRO A 64 21.03 -12.80 -14.51
N GLU A 65 19.83 -13.26 -14.87
CA GLU A 65 18.57 -12.50 -14.77
C GLU A 65 18.22 -12.10 -13.33
N ALA A 66 18.54 -12.93 -12.33
CA ALA A 66 18.27 -12.62 -10.92
C ALA A 66 19.12 -11.44 -10.38
N PHE A 67 20.25 -11.18 -11.04
CA PHE A 67 21.20 -10.11 -10.72
C PHE A 67 20.96 -8.83 -11.52
N LYS A 68 20.14 -8.88 -12.58
CA LYS A 68 19.69 -7.66 -13.24
C LYS A 68 18.84 -6.87 -12.24
N ARG A 69 19.12 -5.57 -12.17
CA ARG A 69 18.22 -4.64 -11.47
C ARG A 69 16.95 -4.66 -12.31
N SER A 70 15.85 -5.14 -11.74
CA SER A 70 14.54 -5.00 -12.36
C SER A 70 14.34 -3.51 -12.62
N GLU A 71 14.44 -3.09 -13.88
CA GLU A 71 13.95 -1.76 -14.29
C GLU A 71 12.44 -1.65 -14.03
N GLU A 72 11.77 -2.79 -13.80
CA GLU A 72 10.39 -2.95 -13.34
C GLU A 72 10.22 -2.99 -11.81
N ARG A 73 11.00 -2.21 -11.06
CA ARG A 73 10.35 -1.51 -9.95
C ARG A 73 9.81 -0.22 -10.53
N ASP A 74 8.71 -0.40 -11.27
CA ASP A 74 7.76 0.66 -11.49
C ASP A 74 7.65 1.41 -10.18
N LYS A 75 8.01 2.68 -10.29
CA LYS A 75 7.97 3.62 -9.20
C LYS A 75 6.53 3.61 -8.70
N LYS A 76 6.25 2.78 -7.69
CA LYS A 76 5.59 3.27 -6.47
C LYS A 76 6.52 4.35 -5.91
N ARG A 77 6.62 5.47 -6.64
CA ARG A 77 6.92 6.79 -6.09
C ARG A 77 5.99 6.82 -4.90
N SER A 78 6.55 6.73 -3.71
CA SER A 78 5.86 7.16 -2.51
C SER A 78 5.46 8.59 -2.83
N ILE A 79 4.22 8.77 -3.29
CA ILE A 79 3.66 10.08 -3.54
C ILE A 79 3.81 10.79 -2.20
N PRO A 80 4.44 11.97 -2.14
CA PRO A 80 4.56 12.71 -0.91
C PRO A 80 3.17 12.82 -0.29
N LYS A 81 3.00 12.37 0.95
CA LYS A 81 1.70 12.37 1.66
C LYS A 81 1.05 13.77 1.69
N SER A 82 1.83 14.82 1.43
CA SER A 82 1.43 16.22 1.38
C SER A 82 0.78 16.69 0.07
N GLN A 83 0.79 15.90 -1.01
CA GLN A 83 0.24 16.29 -2.32
C GLN A 83 -0.90 15.40 -2.83
N LEU A 84 -1.21 14.31 -2.12
CA LEU A 84 -2.46 13.59 -2.31
C LEU A 84 -3.56 14.39 -1.59
N PHE A 85 -4.13 15.38 -2.28
CA PHE A 85 -5.57 15.55 -2.17
C PHE A 85 -6.14 14.22 -2.65
N SER A 86 -6.34 13.30 -1.70
CA SER A 86 -6.85 11.96 -1.96
C SER A 86 -8.13 12.15 -2.75
N ILE A 87 -8.13 11.80 -4.03
CA ILE A 87 -9.26 12.02 -4.92
C ILE A 87 -10.37 11.07 -4.45
N PRO A 88 -11.63 11.52 -4.37
CA PRO A 88 -12.75 10.66 -4.00
C PRO A 88 -12.81 9.42 -4.91
N SER A 89 -13.03 8.24 -4.33
CA SER A 89 -13.15 7.01 -5.13
C SER A 89 -14.44 7.01 -5.96
N ALA A 90 -14.49 6.20 -7.02
CA ALA A 90 -15.70 6.01 -7.80
C ALA A 90 -16.88 5.55 -6.92
N ASP A 91 -16.62 4.64 -5.97
CA ASP A 91 -17.61 4.16 -5.01
C ASP A 91 -18.15 5.28 -4.12
N GLN A 92 -17.29 6.20 -3.66
CA GLN A 92 -17.72 7.35 -2.86
C GLN A 92 -18.63 8.29 -3.66
N LYS A 93 -18.33 8.51 -4.95
CA LYS A 93 -19.18 9.31 -5.84
C LYS A 93 -20.56 8.67 -6.02
N GLY A 94 -20.59 7.38 -6.36
CA GLY A 94 -21.85 6.64 -6.49
C GLY A 94 -22.67 6.61 -5.19
N MET A 95 -22.00 6.44 -4.04
CA MET A 95 -22.66 6.45 -2.73
C MET A 95 -23.29 7.81 -2.40
N ILE A 96 -22.59 8.92 -2.68
CA ILE A 96 -23.15 10.26 -2.46
C ILE A 96 -24.38 10.49 -3.34
N GLU A 97 -24.31 10.18 -4.63
CA GLU A 97 -25.43 10.36 -5.56
C GLU A 97 -26.67 9.57 -5.09
N PHE A 98 -26.45 8.31 -4.69
CA PHE A 98 -27.50 7.47 -4.13
C PHE A 98 -28.10 8.08 -2.87
N LEU A 99 -27.27 8.47 -1.89
CA LEU A 99 -27.75 9.02 -0.62
C LEU A 99 -28.47 10.35 -0.79
N ILE A 100 -27.97 11.25 -1.65
CA ILE A 100 -28.65 12.52 -1.97
C ILE A 100 -30.03 12.25 -2.58
N SER A 101 -30.12 11.31 -3.52
CA SER A 101 -31.40 10.91 -4.11
C SER A 101 -32.38 10.40 -3.05
N GLN A 102 -31.92 9.55 -2.13
CA GLN A 102 -32.75 9.00 -1.06
C GLN A 102 -33.20 10.08 -0.06
N VAL A 103 -32.27 10.92 0.40
CA VAL A 103 -32.57 12.00 1.35
C VAL A 103 -33.53 13.00 0.74
N ASN A 104 -33.35 13.39 -0.52
CA ASN A 104 -34.24 14.35 -1.18
C ASN A 104 -35.68 13.85 -1.40
N LYS A 105 -35.95 12.54 -1.28
CA LYS A 105 -37.32 12.01 -1.31
C LYS A 105 -38.10 12.31 -0.03
N ILE A 106 -37.39 12.49 1.08
CA ILE A 106 -37.99 12.63 2.42
C ILE A 106 -37.68 13.97 3.09
N ALA A 107 -36.65 14.67 2.61
CA ALA A 107 -36.24 15.94 3.17
C ALA A 107 -37.24 17.06 2.81
N PRO A 108 -37.47 18.03 3.71
CA PRO A 108 -38.34 19.18 3.44
C PRO A 108 -37.71 20.21 2.48
N TYR A 109 -36.46 20.00 2.07
CA TYR A 109 -35.73 20.88 1.16
C TYR A 109 -34.76 20.08 0.29
N LYS A 110 -34.38 20.66 -0.86
CA LYS A 110 -33.44 20.06 -1.79
C LYS A 110 -32.00 20.19 -1.28
N ILE A 111 -31.31 19.07 -1.16
CA ILE A 111 -29.91 18.94 -0.81
C ILE A 111 -29.12 18.61 -2.07
N THR A 112 -27.99 19.29 -2.27
CA THR A 112 -27.04 18.99 -3.36
C THR A 112 -25.63 18.88 -2.79
N LEU A 113 -24.78 18.11 -3.48
CA LEU A 113 -23.38 17.96 -3.08
C LEU A 113 -22.66 19.32 -3.05
N GLU A 114 -22.90 20.16 -4.05
CA GLU A 114 -22.33 21.52 -4.12
C GLU A 114 -22.74 22.36 -2.91
N SER A 115 -24.03 22.35 -2.55
CA SER A 115 -24.49 23.12 -1.38
C SER A 115 -23.85 22.66 -0.07
N MET A 116 -23.61 21.35 0.09
CA MET A 116 -22.95 20.80 1.27
C MET A 116 -21.46 21.12 1.29
N ALA A 117 -20.78 20.98 0.14
CA ALA A 117 -19.37 21.32 -0.01
C ALA A 117 -19.10 22.78 0.37
N GLN A 118 -19.90 23.70 -0.17
CA GLN A 118 -19.78 25.13 0.08
C GLN A 118 -20.07 25.48 1.54
N LYS A 119 -21.16 24.93 2.12
CA LYS A 119 -21.55 25.24 3.51
C LYS A 119 -20.57 24.68 4.54
N THR A 120 -20.06 23.47 4.33
CA THR A 120 -19.23 22.77 5.32
C THR A 120 -17.75 23.10 5.15
N PHE A 121 -17.25 23.17 3.92
CA PHE A 121 -15.82 23.26 3.65
C PHE A 121 -15.41 24.55 2.93
N LYS A 122 -16.37 25.40 2.52
CA LYS A 122 -16.13 26.65 1.77
C LYS A 122 -15.34 26.43 0.47
N ILE A 123 -15.53 25.27 -0.15
CA ILE A 123 -14.90 24.89 -1.42
C ILE A 123 -15.95 24.26 -2.35
N PRO A 124 -15.73 24.33 -3.67
CA PRO A 124 -16.61 23.69 -4.63
C PRO A 124 -16.48 22.16 -4.58
N SER A 125 -17.55 21.46 -4.97
CA SER A 125 -17.64 20.01 -4.81
C SER A 125 -16.60 19.23 -5.62
N GLU A 126 -16.11 19.78 -6.72
CA GLU A 126 -15.06 19.16 -7.55
C GLU A 126 -13.70 19.13 -6.85
N LYS A 127 -13.50 19.99 -5.83
CA LYS A 127 -12.24 20.09 -5.07
C LYS A 127 -12.26 19.33 -3.75
N LEU A 128 -13.35 18.61 -3.45
CA LEU A 128 -13.42 17.82 -2.23
C LEU A 128 -12.42 16.66 -2.27
N SER A 129 -11.72 16.48 -1.15
CA SER A 129 -10.90 15.30 -0.90
C SER A 129 -11.74 14.09 -0.49
N PHE A 130 -11.14 12.90 -0.54
CA PHE A 130 -11.67 11.61 -0.11
C PHE A 130 -12.24 11.66 1.31
N HIS A 131 -11.53 12.31 2.25
CA HIS A 131 -11.99 12.43 3.63
C HIS A 131 -13.18 13.38 3.75
N GLN A 132 -13.20 14.47 2.98
CA GLN A 132 -14.34 15.39 2.94
C GLN A 132 -15.57 14.72 2.31
N TYR A 133 -15.39 13.92 1.27
CA TYR A 133 -16.44 13.05 0.71
C TYR A 133 -16.98 12.10 1.76
N GLN A 134 -16.10 11.41 2.51
CA GLN A 134 -16.52 10.50 3.57
C GLN A 134 -17.32 11.21 4.67
N SER A 135 -16.88 12.40 5.09
CA SER A 135 -17.63 13.22 6.05
C SER A 135 -19.02 13.58 5.56
N ILE A 136 -19.17 13.91 4.27
CA ILE A 136 -20.48 14.19 3.66
C ILE A 136 -21.35 12.92 3.62
N ILE A 137 -20.79 11.77 3.28
CA ILE A 137 -21.50 10.48 3.27
C ILE A 137 -22.10 10.19 4.66
N GLU A 138 -21.30 10.32 5.72
CA GLU A 138 -21.80 10.08 7.09
C GLU A 138 -22.86 11.10 7.51
N ALA A 139 -22.70 12.37 7.13
CA ALA A 139 -23.73 13.39 7.35
C ALA A 139 -25.05 13.04 6.63
N LEU A 140 -24.99 12.57 5.38
CA LEU A 140 -26.16 12.15 4.60
C LEU A 140 -26.86 10.94 5.23
N LYS A 141 -26.11 9.93 5.71
CA LYS A 141 -26.69 8.79 6.44
C LYS A 141 -27.44 9.24 7.70
N SER A 142 -26.83 10.16 8.46
CA SER A 142 -27.44 10.72 9.67
C SER A 142 -28.71 11.51 9.35
N MET A 143 -28.68 12.37 8.33
CA MET A 143 -29.85 13.11 7.86
C MET A 143 -30.98 12.19 7.41
N LYS A 144 -30.67 11.15 6.63
CA LYS A 144 -31.66 10.15 6.20
C LYS A 144 -32.37 9.53 7.41
N SER A 145 -31.62 9.05 8.39
CA SER A 145 -32.19 8.43 9.59
C SER A 145 -33.07 9.38 10.40
N ARG A 146 -32.68 10.67 10.49
CA ARG A 146 -33.49 11.69 11.18
C ARG A 146 -34.81 11.95 10.45
N PHE A 147 -34.76 12.17 9.14
CA PHE A 147 -35.97 12.42 8.35
C PHE A 147 -36.91 11.21 8.35
N GLU A 148 -36.40 9.98 8.22
CA GLU A 148 -37.23 8.78 8.31
C GLU A 148 -37.97 8.68 9.65
N LYS A 149 -37.29 8.99 10.76
CA LYS A 149 -37.92 9.03 12.09
C LYS A 149 -39.00 10.10 12.18
N GLU A 150 -38.72 11.31 11.70
CA GLU A 150 -39.70 12.41 11.70
C GLU A 150 -40.92 12.10 10.83
N THR A 151 -40.72 11.51 9.65
CA THR A 151 -41.81 11.10 8.75
C THR A 151 -42.68 10.01 9.38
N ASN A 152 -42.07 9.00 10.01
CA ASN A 152 -42.82 7.93 10.67
C ASN A 152 -43.65 8.44 11.86
N LEU A 153 -43.10 9.37 12.64
CA LEU A 153 -43.83 10.02 13.75
C LEU A 153 -45.03 10.81 13.24
N ARG A 154 -44.88 11.56 12.14
CA ARG A 154 -46.00 12.30 11.51
C ARG A 154 -47.11 11.39 10.99
N ASN A 155 -46.76 10.23 10.44
CA ASN A 155 -47.73 9.28 9.90
C ASN A 155 -48.44 8.43 10.98
N SER A 156 -47.93 8.46 12.23
CA SER A 156 -48.48 7.69 13.35
C SER A 156 -49.29 8.55 14.33
N SER A 157 -49.43 9.85 14.07
CA SER A 157 -50.23 10.82 14.85
C SER A 157 -51.52 11.15 14.12
#